data_AF-A0A842TBC4-F1
#
_entry.id   AF-A0A842TBC4-F1
#
_cell.length_a   1.000
_cell.length_b   1.000
_cell.length_c   1.000
_cell.angle_alpha   90.00
_cell.angle_beta   90.00
_cell.angle_gamma   90.00
#
_symmetry.space_group_name_H-M   'P 1'
#
loop_
_entity.id
_entity.type
_entity.pdbx_description
1 polymer ?
#
loop_
_entity_poly.entity_id
_entity_poly.type
_entity_poly.pdbx_seq_one_letter_code
_entity_poly.pdbx_strand_id
1 'polypeptide(L)'
;MNKKKYDLVNYYTIALDPIHIGSGSERLGRVDLSIIRESGTNLPKIPATSLNGAARYGTAIINNKIECAGRGGSGGEKHCGEINPACPVCVPFGFSKTLGKSRSMKGLAHFFDAHILLYPVNTMVGTIWITSPLALEGVGLNEKFSVPNNCFHTLGNIKTKDALNFGWLLLTKEEG
;
A
#
# COMPACT_ATOMS: atom_id res chain seq x y z
N MET A 1 -26.29 -16.70 15.74
CA MET A 1 -25.43 -16.76 14.54
C MET A 1 -24.75 -15.42 14.35
N ASN A 2 -23.44 -15.33 14.58
CA ASN A 2 -22.68 -14.12 14.27
C ASN A 2 -22.60 -13.97 12.74
N LYS A 3 -23.45 -13.14 12.14
CA LYS A 3 -23.33 -12.80 10.72
C LYS A 3 -22.00 -12.06 10.54
N LYS A 4 -21.06 -12.69 9.83
CA LYS A 4 -19.79 -12.06 9.44
C LYS A 4 -20.12 -10.79 8.65
N LYS A 5 -19.75 -9.63 9.18
CA LYS A 5 -20.13 -8.32 8.62
C LYS A 5 -19.27 -7.89 7.42
N TYR A 6 -18.07 -8.45 7.29
CA TYR A 6 -17.12 -8.16 6.22
C TYR A 6 -16.13 -9.33 6.05
N ASP A 7 -15.52 -9.39 4.87
CA ASP A 7 -14.41 -10.29 4.57
C ASP A 7 -13.11 -9.49 4.48
N LEU A 8 -12.12 -9.86 5.30
CA LEU A 8 -10.78 -9.28 5.24
C LEU A 8 -9.93 -10.08 4.25
N VAL A 9 -9.31 -9.39 3.29
CA VAL A 9 -8.38 -9.96 2.32
C VAL A 9 -7.07 -9.20 2.40
N ASN A 10 -5.98 -9.92 2.64
CA ASN A 10 -4.63 -9.36 2.70
C ASN A 10 -3.95 -9.51 1.34
N TYR A 11 -3.40 -8.42 0.83
CA TYR A 11 -2.65 -8.40 -0.42
C TYR A 11 -1.18 -8.10 -0.14
N TYR A 12 -0.30 -8.90 -0.72
CA TYR A 12 1.13 -8.62 -0.80
C TYR A 12 1.44 -8.23 -2.23
N THR A 13 2.13 -7.10 -2.40
CA THR A 13 2.47 -6.58 -3.72
C THR A 13 3.98 -6.37 -3.81
N ILE A 14 4.52 -6.64 -4.99
CA ILE A 14 5.92 -6.38 -5.31
C ILE A 14 5.96 -5.29 -6.37
N ALA A 15 6.78 -4.26 -6.14
CA ALA A 15 7.05 -3.25 -7.15
C ALA A 15 7.97 -3.87 -8.21
N LEU A 16 7.50 -3.96 -9.45
CA LEU A 16 8.33 -4.38 -10.59
C LEU A 16 9.19 -3.21 -11.10
N ASP A 17 8.59 -2.02 -11.10
CA ASP A 17 9.23 -0.76 -11.48
C ASP A 17 9.26 0.21 -10.30
N PRO A 18 10.13 1.24 -10.31
CA PRO A 18 10.11 2.29 -9.30
C PRO A 18 8.74 2.97 -9.19
N ILE A 19 8.19 3.02 -7.98
CA ILE A 19 6.88 3.64 -7.72
C ILE A 19 7.08 5.01 -7.08
N HIS A 20 6.44 6.03 -7.65
CA HIS A 20 6.41 7.38 -7.09
C HIS A 20 5.00 7.74 -6.60
N ILE A 21 4.77 7.66 -5.30
CA ILE A 21 3.53 8.14 -4.66
C ILE A 21 3.78 9.52 -4.06
N GLY A 22 3.44 10.56 -4.82
CA GLY A 22 3.72 11.94 -4.43
C GLY A 22 2.90 12.43 -3.23
N SER A 23 3.53 13.19 -2.33
CA SER A 23 2.87 13.78 -1.14
C SER A 23 1.98 14.97 -1.42
N GLY A 24 1.95 15.48 -2.66
CA GLY A 24 1.09 16.58 -3.13
C GLY A 24 1.31 17.93 -2.45
N SER A 25 2.20 17.99 -1.45
CA SER A 25 2.60 19.18 -0.73
C SER A 25 4.03 19.52 -1.13
N GLU A 26 4.27 20.77 -1.52
CA GLU A 26 5.62 21.33 -1.53
C GLU A 26 6.10 21.37 -0.08
N ARG A 27 6.83 20.33 0.32
CA ARG A 27 7.60 20.37 1.56
C ARG A 27 8.87 21.11 1.24
N LEU A 28 9.11 22.25 1.91
CA LEU A 28 10.42 22.89 1.88
C LEU A 28 11.43 21.88 2.45
N GLY A 29 12.17 21.24 1.57
CA GLY A 29 12.99 20.09 1.89
C GLY A 29 14.06 19.88 0.84
N ARG A 30 14.96 18.92 1.09
CA ARG A 30 16.06 18.63 0.16
C ARG A 30 15.60 18.02 -1.17
N VAL A 31 14.38 17.47 -1.21
CA VAL A 31 13.79 16.80 -2.37
C VAL A 31 12.49 17.51 -2.73
N ASP A 32 12.40 18.02 -3.96
CA ASP A 32 11.24 18.80 -4.43
C ASP A 32 9.96 17.95 -4.46
N LEU A 33 10.03 16.77 -5.08
CA LEU A 33 8.90 15.84 -5.20
C LEU A 33 9.10 14.66 -4.25
N SER A 34 8.73 14.88 -2.98
CA SER A 34 8.85 13.83 -1.96
C SER A 34 7.74 12.78 -2.08
N ILE A 35 8.08 11.52 -1.77
CA ILE A 35 7.09 10.45 -1.66
C ILE A 35 6.36 10.50 -0.31
N ILE A 36 5.13 9.97 -0.28
CA ILE A 36 4.36 9.85 0.95
C ILE A 36 5.05 8.93 1.95
N ARG A 37 5.06 9.37 3.21
CA ARG A 37 5.56 8.65 4.37
C ARG A 37 4.54 8.70 5.48
N GLU A 38 4.53 7.67 6.32
CA GLU A 38 3.73 7.65 7.53
C GLU A 38 4.29 8.62 8.58
N SER A 39 3.44 9.41 9.23
CA SER A 39 3.88 10.44 10.18
C SER A 39 4.56 9.88 11.44
N GLY A 40 4.16 8.69 11.90
CA GLY A 40 4.70 8.07 13.12
C GLY A 40 6.06 7.40 12.93
N THR A 41 6.23 6.68 11.82
CA THR A 41 7.43 5.88 11.55
C THR A 41 8.37 6.51 10.53
N ASN A 42 7.91 7.52 9.80
CA ASN A 42 8.57 8.11 8.64
C ASN A 42 8.92 7.10 7.52
N LEU A 43 8.31 5.91 7.55
CA LEU A 43 8.47 4.89 6.51
C LEU A 43 7.60 5.23 5.30
N PRO A 44 8.09 4.98 4.07
CA PRO A 44 7.25 5.13 2.89
C PRO A 44 6.01 4.23 2.95
N LYS A 45 4.88 4.76 2.48
CA LYS A 45 3.62 4.01 2.36
C LYS A 45 2.86 4.40 1.11
N ILE A 46 1.97 3.52 0.65
CA ILE A 46 0.99 3.84 -0.38
C ILE A 46 -0.37 4.05 0.30
N PRO A 47 -0.96 5.25 0.26
CA PRO A 47 -2.27 5.48 0.86
C PRO A 47 -3.36 4.60 0.26
N ALA A 48 -4.31 4.21 1.10
CA ALA A 48 -5.53 3.53 0.73
C ALA A 48 -6.29 4.27 -0.37
N THR A 49 -6.28 5.60 -0.35
CA THR A 49 -6.95 6.45 -1.35
C THR A 49 -6.28 6.34 -2.72
N SER A 50 -4.95 6.28 -2.77
CA SER A 50 -4.17 6.07 -4.00
C SER A 50 -4.45 4.68 -4.57
N LEU A 51 -4.43 3.65 -3.72
CA LEU A 51 -4.76 2.27 -4.11
C LEU A 51 -6.20 2.16 -4.62
N ASN A 52 -7.15 2.75 -3.89
CA ASN A 52 -8.57 2.77 -4.25
C ASN A 52 -8.77 3.42 -5.63
N GLY A 53 -8.14 4.57 -5.89
CA GLY A 53 -8.22 5.26 -7.17
C GLY A 53 -7.68 4.41 -8.33
N ALA A 54 -6.49 3.82 -8.16
CA ALA A 54 -5.88 2.95 -9.16
C ALA A 54 -6.73 1.68 -9.42
N ALA A 55 -7.19 1.01 -8.36
CA ALA A 55 -8.05 -0.17 -8.46
C ALA A 55 -9.41 0.15 -9.10
N ARG A 56 -10.00 1.31 -8.77
CA ARG A 56 -11.25 1.80 -9.38
C ARG A 56 -11.09 1.98 -10.88
N TYR A 57 -9.99 2.62 -11.29
CA TYR A 57 -9.70 2.85 -12.70
C TYR A 57 -9.44 1.54 -13.46
N GLY A 58 -8.63 0.63 -12.89
CA GLY A 58 -8.41 -0.69 -13.47
C GLY A 58 -9.71 -1.49 -13.64
N THR A 59 -10.57 -1.49 -12.61
CA THR A 59 -11.88 -2.15 -12.66
C THR A 59 -12.77 -1.55 -13.75
N ALA A 60 -12.74 -0.22 -13.91
CA ALA A 60 -13.51 0.47 -14.94
C ALA A 60 -13.06 0.11 -16.36
N ILE A 61 -11.75 -0.02 -16.60
CA ILE A 61 -11.21 -0.48 -17.89
C ILE A 61 -11.68 -1.90 -18.19
N ILE A 62 -11.49 -2.84 -17.26
CA ILE A 62 -11.83 -4.25 -17.45
C ILE A 62 -13.33 -4.43 -17.77
N ASN A 63 -14.18 -3.58 -17.21
CA ASN A 63 -15.63 -3.64 -17.37
C ASN A 63 -16.18 -2.67 -18.43
N ASN A 64 -15.33 -1.99 -19.21
CA ASN A 64 -15.74 -0.98 -20.20
C ASN A 64 -16.65 0.13 -19.63
N LYS A 65 -16.42 0.58 -18.39
CA LYS A 65 -17.18 1.64 -17.69
C LYS A 65 -16.29 2.82 -17.29
N ILE A 66 -15.49 3.33 -18.23
CA ILE A 66 -14.49 4.38 -17.98
C ILE A 66 -15.12 5.64 -17.39
N GLU A 67 -16.36 5.98 -17.76
CA GLU A 67 -17.08 7.13 -17.20
C GLU A 67 -17.26 7.05 -15.67
N CYS A 68 -17.25 5.84 -15.10
CA CYS A 68 -17.41 5.62 -13.67
C CYS A 68 -16.10 5.72 -12.87
N ALA A 69 -14.94 5.82 -13.52
CA ALA A 69 -13.64 5.77 -12.87
C ALA A 69 -13.25 7.06 -12.13
N GLY A 70 -13.65 8.22 -12.66
CA GLY A 70 -13.22 9.54 -12.18
C GLY A 70 -14.11 10.13 -11.08
N ARG A 71 -14.03 11.45 -10.89
CA ARG A 71 -14.89 12.20 -9.95
C ARG A 71 -16.37 12.29 -10.35
N GLY A 72 -16.71 11.80 -11.54
CA GLY A 72 -18.09 11.82 -12.03
C GLY A 72 -18.55 13.15 -12.63
N GLY A 73 -17.69 14.17 -12.70
CA GLY A 73 -18.06 15.53 -13.12
C GLY A 73 -18.38 16.43 -11.91
N SER A 74 -18.95 17.62 -12.15
CA SER A 74 -19.24 18.58 -11.06
C SER A 74 -20.39 18.13 -10.17
N GLY A 75 -21.31 17.32 -10.70
CA GLY A 75 -22.47 16.77 -10.01
C GLY A 75 -22.54 15.24 -10.04
N GLY A 76 -21.47 14.55 -10.42
CA GLY A 76 -21.46 13.09 -10.51
C GLY A 76 -22.25 12.51 -11.69
N GLU A 77 -22.59 13.34 -12.66
CA GLU A 77 -23.39 13.02 -13.83
C GLU A 77 -22.83 11.85 -14.67
N LYS A 78 -21.49 11.66 -14.68
CA LYS A 78 -20.82 10.57 -15.41
C LYS A 78 -20.91 9.22 -14.69
N HIS A 79 -21.29 9.19 -13.42
CA HIS A 79 -21.56 7.93 -12.73
C HIS A 79 -22.91 7.38 -13.17
N CYS A 80 -22.93 6.11 -13.60
CA CYS A 80 -24.19 5.42 -13.93
C CYS A 80 -25.09 5.30 -12.68
N GLY A 81 -24.51 5.04 -11.50
CA GLY A 81 -25.23 4.94 -10.24
C GLY A 81 -26.19 3.74 -10.16
N GLU A 82 -25.95 2.73 -11.00
CA GLU A 82 -26.75 1.51 -11.09
C GLU A 82 -26.41 0.56 -9.94
N ILE A 83 -27.41 0.27 -9.10
CA ILE A 83 -27.32 -0.70 -8.00
C ILE A 83 -27.93 -2.05 -8.43
N ASN A 84 -28.88 -2.03 -9.37
CA ASN A 84 -29.50 -3.23 -9.92
C ASN A 84 -29.74 -3.06 -11.44
N PRO A 85 -28.97 -3.74 -12.32
CA PRO A 85 -27.83 -4.60 -11.97
C PRO A 85 -26.69 -3.80 -11.31
N ALA A 86 -25.92 -4.44 -10.44
CA ALA A 86 -24.86 -3.78 -9.68
C ALA A 86 -23.72 -3.35 -10.60
N CYS A 87 -23.44 -2.04 -10.65
CA CYS A 87 -22.29 -1.54 -11.39
C CYS A 87 -20.99 -1.98 -10.72
N PRO A 88 -20.06 -2.65 -11.44
CA PRO A 88 -18.82 -3.19 -10.88
C PRO A 88 -17.85 -2.10 -10.39
N VAL A 89 -18.07 -0.84 -10.77
CA VAL A 89 -17.24 0.31 -10.32
C VAL A 89 -17.95 1.10 -9.23
N CYS A 90 -19.20 1.51 -9.46
CA CYS A 90 -19.91 2.38 -8.52
C CYS A 90 -20.21 1.70 -7.18
N VAL A 91 -20.53 0.40 -7.17
CA VAL A 91 -20.93 -0.32 -5.96
C VAL A 91 -19.71 -0.59 -5.05
N PRO A 92 -18.56 -1.10 -5.53
CA PRO A 92 -17.41 -1.32 -4.65
C PRO A 92 -16.73 -0.02 -4.21
N PHE A 93 -16.58 0.96 -5.10
CA PHE A 93 -15.78 2.16 -4.84
C PHE A 93 -16.59 3.39 -4.40
N GLY A 94 -17.92 3.33 -4.51
CA GLY A 94 -18.82 4.42 -4.14
C GLY A 94 -18.95 5.50 -5.20
N PHE A 95 -20.06 6.24 -5.11
CA PHE A 95 -20.39 7.34 -6.02
C PHE A 95 -21.27 8.37 -5.33
N SER A 96 -21.23 9.60 -5.85
CA SER A 96 -22.17 10.65 -5.53
C SER A 96 -22.74 11.18 -6.84
N LYS A 97 -24.06 11.25 -6.98
CA LYS A 97 -24.75 11.79 -8.15
C LYS A 97 -25.84 12.75 -7.66
N THR A 98 -25.65 14.03 -7.93
CA THR A 98 -26.53 15.11 -7.46
C THR A 98 -27.45 15.64 -8.55
N LEU A 99 -27.14 15.42 -9.84
CA LEU A 99 -28.00 15.79 -10.96
C LEU A 99 -29.00 14.68 -11.34
N GLY A 100 -30.28 15.03 -11.44
CA GLY A 100 -31.37 14.12 -11.81
C GLY A 100 -32.01 13.44 -10.59
N LYS A 101 -31.72 12.15 -10.38
CA LYS A 101 -32.15 11.42 -9.17
C LYS A 101 -30.99 11.43 -8.18
N SER A 102 -31.03 12.34 -7.20
CA SER A 102 -30.01 12.44 -6.16
C SER A 102 -29.79 11.08 -5.48
N ARG A 103 -28.68 10.44 -5.78
CA ARG A 103 -28.29 9.14 -5.21
C ARG A 103 -26.80 9.16 -4.93
N SER A 104 -26.46 8.77 -3.72
CA SER A 104 -25.09 8.55 -3.29
C SER A 104 -25.01 7.24 -2.54
N MET A 105 -23.87 6.59 -2.64
CA MET A 105 -23.61 5.33 -1.98
C MET A 105 -22.15 5.29 -1.56
N LYS A 106 -21.92 4.90 -0.31
CA LYS A 106 -20.56 4.57 0.17
C LYS A 106 -20.12 3.26 -0.49
N GLY A 107 -18.87 3.22 -0.96
CA GLY A 107 -18.31 2.01 -1.53
C GLY A 107 -18.31 0.86 -0.51
N LEU A 108 -18.60 -0.35 -0.98
CA LEU A 108 -18.56 -1.55 -0.15
C LEU A 108 -17.13 -2.07 0.09
N ALA A 109 -16.17 -1.69 -0.76
CA ALA A 109 -14.77 -2.07 -0.62
C ALA A 109 -14.01 -1.00 0.17
N HIS A 110 -13.43 -1.41 1.31
CA HIS A 110 -12.57 -0.57 2.12
C HIS A 110 -11.11 -0.94 1.88
N PHE A 111 -10.29 0.07 1.63
CA PHE A 111 -8.85 -0.08 1.40
C PHE A 111 -8.11 0.42 2.63
N PHE A 112 -7.01 -0.24 2.96
CA PHE A 112 -6.06 0.17 3.99
C PHE A 112 -4.76 0.62 3.32
N ASP A 113 -3.97 1.43 4.03
CA ASP A 113 -2.67 1.86 3.54
C ASP A 113 -1.74 0.65 3.37
N ALA A 114 -1.00 0.60 2.27
CA ALA A 114 0.03 -0.40 2.08
C ALA A 114 1.34 0.07 2.73
N HIS A 115 1.83 -0.73 3.66
CA HIS A 115 3.07 -0.51 4.38
C HIS A 115 4.20 -1.36 3.79
N ILE A 116 5.43 -0.88 3.87
CA ILE A 116 6.60 -1.66 3.46
C ILE A 116 6.76 -2.85 4.40
N LEU A 117 6.89 -4.04 3.78
CA LEU A 117 7.25 -5.27 4.48
C LEU A 117 8.70 -5.66 4.23
N LEU A 118 9.14 -5.56 2.97
CA LEU A 118 10.50 -5.87 2.53
C LEU A 118 11.02 -4.71 1.68
N TYR A 119 12.24 -4.27 1.96
CA TYR A 119 12.90 -3.21 1.20
C TYR A 119 14.21 -3.73 0.59
N PRO A 120 14.42 -3.57 -0.73
CA PRO A 120 15.66 -4.01 -1.36
C PRO A 120 16.79 -3.02 -1.06
N VAL A 121 17.90 -3.51 -0.53
CA VAL A 121 19.10 -2.70 -0.27
C VAL A 121 20.31 -3.34 -0.94
N ASN A 122 21.09 -2.51 -1.63
CA ASN A 122 22.34 -2.93 -2.23
C ASN A 122 23.41 -3.09 -1.14
N THR A 123 24.15 -4.20 -1.18
CA THR A 123 25.19 -4.54 -0.21
C THR A 123 26.41 -5.14 -0.91
N MET A 124 27.49 -5.36 -0.16
CA MET A 124 28.72 -5.98 -0.70
C MET A 124 28.52 -7.40 -1.26
N VAL A 125 27.42 -8.08 -0.93
CA VAL A 125 27.10 -9.45 -1.40
C VAL A 125 25.97 -9.47 -2.43
N GLY A 126 25.58 -8.29 -2.95
CA GLY A 126 24.46 -8.12 -3.86
C GLY A 126 23.25 -7.47 -3.19
N THR A 127 22.14 -7.38 -3.92
CA THR A 127 20.88 -6.84 -3.39
C THR A 127 20.23 -7.85 -2.46
N ILE A 128 19.97 -7.43 -1.23
CA ILE A 128 19.24 -8.22 -0.23
C ILE A 128 17.96 -7.51 0.15
N TRP A 129 16.94 -8.28 0.51
CA TRP A 129 15.68 -7.76 1.04
C TRP A 129 15.79 -7.67 2.56
N ILE A 130 15.56 -6.48 3.11
CA ILE A 130 15.57 -6.25 4.54
C ILE A 130 14.17 -5.99 5.07
N THR A 131 13.95 -6.32 6.33
CA THR A 131 12.75 -6.01 7.10
C THR A 131 13.14 -5.61 8.52
N SER A 132 12.17 -5.24 9.35
CA SER A 132 12.37 -4.94 10.76
C SER A 132 11.30 -5.63 11.61
N PRO A 133 11.55 -5.83 12.92
CA PRO A 133 10.54 -6.40 13.82
C PRO A 133 9.19 -5.64 13.78
N LEU A 134 9.24 -4.31 13.66
CA LEU A 134 8.05 -3.46 13.52
C LEU A 134 7.23 -3.79 12.26
N ALA A 135 7.90 -4.02 11.12
CA ALA A 135 7.21 -4.39 9.88
C ALA A 135 6.61 -5.82 9.96
N LEU A 136 7.23 -6.71 10.74
CA LEU A 136 6.75 -8.08 10.95
C LEU A 136 5.57 -8.18 11.91
N GLU A 137 5.41 -7.22 12.82
CA GLU A 137 4.22 -7.12 13.69
C GLU A 137 2.94 -6.98 12.86
N GLY A 138 2.97 -6.17 11.80
CA GLY A 138 1.83 -5.97 10.89
C GLY A 138 1.35 -7.24 10.17
N VAL A 139 2.18 -8.29 10.13
CA VAL A 139 1.83 -9.60 9.55
C VAL A 139 1.75 -10.72 10.60
N GLY A 140 1.87 -10.39 11.89
CA GLY A 140 1.79 -11.35 12.99
C GLY A 140 2.97 -12.32 13.06
N LEU A 141 4.16 -11.88 12.63
CA LEU A 141 5.39 -12.70 12.62
C LEU A 141 6.49 -12.20 13.57
N ASN A 142 6.23 -11.13 14.32
CA ASN A 142 7.20 -10.53 15.25
C ASN A 142 7.73 -11.52 16.29
N GLU A 143 6.87 -12.38 16.86
CA GLU A 143 7.28 -13.37 17.88
C GLU A 143 8.26 -14.42 17.34
N LYS A 144 8.23 -14.69 16.02
CA LYS A 144 9.10 -15.68 15.38
C LYS A 144 10.48 -15.13 15.03
N PHE A 145 10.59 -13.81 14.93
CA PHE A 145 11.76 -13.13 14.37
C PHE A 145 12.11 -11.90 15.20
N SER A 146 12.20 -12.09 16.51
CA SER A 146 12.76 -11.09 17.42
C SER A 146 14.27 -10.99 17.18
N VAL A 147 14.78 -9.77 17.10
CA VAL A 147 16.20 -9.49 16.88
C VAL A 147 16.64 -8.45 17.92
N PRO A 148 17.73 -8.66 18.67
CA PRO A 148 18.29 -7.67 19.57
C PRO A 148 18.63 -6.36 18.87
N ASN A 149 18.69 -5.27 19.64
CA ASN A 149 19.10 -3.97 19.10
C ASN A 149 20.52 -4.06 18.49
N ASN A 150 20.70 -3.48 17.30
CA ASN A 150 21.97 -3.34 16.57
C ASN A 150 22.60 -4.61 15.96
N CYS A 151 21.82 -5.67 15.73
CA CYS A 151 22.28 -6.82 14.95
C CYS A 151 21.32 -7.15 13.81
N PHE A 152 21.73 -8.06 12.92
CA PHE A 152 20.85 -8.61 11.90
C PHE A 152 20.76 -10.13 12.03
N HIS A 153 19.55 -10.64 11.74
CA HIS A 153 19.28 -12.06 11.63
C HIS A 153 19.00 -12.41 10.15
N THR A 154 19.60 -13.49 9.66
CA THR A 154 19.43 -13.94 8.26
C THR A 154 18.28 -14.93 8.15
N LEU A 155 17.30 -14.62 7.30
CA LEU A 155 16.28 -15.58 6.91
C LEU A 155 16.71 -16.27 5.60
N GLY A 156 16.97 -17.57 5.67
CA GLY A 156 17.40 -18.40 4.54
C GLY A 156 18.92 -18.58 4.43
N ASN A 157 19.37 -19.23 3.34
CA ASN A 157 20.76 -19.63 3.12
C ASN A 157 21.63 -18.51 2.56
N ILE A 158 21.58 -17.31 3.14
CA ILE A 158 22.46 -16.22 2.72
C ILE A 158 23.83 -16.44 3.36
N LYS A 159 24.85 -16.76 2.55
CA LYS A 159 26.25 -16.79 2.98
C LYS A 159 26.76 -15.36 3.17
N THR A 160 26.32 -14.69 4.22
CA THR A 160 26.87 -13.39 4.61
C THR A 160 28.12 -13.57 5.46
N LYS A 161 29.02 -12.58 5.42
CA LYS A 161 30.08 -12.43 6.42
C LYS A 161 29.45 -12.13 7.79
N ASP A 162 30.27 -12.17 8.84
CA ASP A 162 29.85 -11.90 10.23
C ASP A 162 29.38 -10.45 10.45
N ALA A 163 29.66 -9.56 9.49
CA ALA A 163 29.13 -8.21 9.46
C ALA A 163 28.64 -7.86 8.06
N LEU A 164 27.58 -7.05 8.00
CA LEU A 164 26.96 -6.58 6.78
C LEU A 164 26.92 -5.04 6.76
N ASN A 165 27.52 -4.47 5.72
CA ASN A 165 27.62 -3.03 5.53
C ASN A 165 26.61 -2.56 4.48
N PHE A 166 25.72 -1.65 4.88
CA PHE A 166 24.72 -0.97 4.04
C PHE A 166 25.20 0.39 3.52
N GLY A 167 26.48 0.72 3.70
CA GLY A 167 27.09 2.01 3.35
C GLY A 167 26.98 3.06 4.47
N TRP A 168 25.81 3.17 5.10
CA TRP A 168 25.55 4.09 6.22
C TRP A 168 25.41 3.39 7.58
N LEU A 169 25.40 2.06 7.59
CA LEU A 169 25.14 1.24 8.77
C LEU A 169 25.90 -0.07 8.61
N LEU A 170 26.70 -0.41 9.62
CA LEU A 170 27.36 -1.70 9.74
C LEU A 170 26.65 -2.48 10.85
N LEU A 171 26.05 -3.62 10.51
CA LEU A 171 25.42 -4.51 11.48
C LEU A 171 26.23 -5.80 11.58
N THR A 172 26.39 -6.30 12.80
CA THR A 172 26.93 -7.63 13.05
C THR A 172 25.82 -8.66 13.02
N LYS A 173 26.17 -9.88 12.62
CA LYS A 173 25.25 -11.01 12.67
C LYS A 173 24.98 -11.35 14.13
N GLU A 174 23.72 -11.66 14.46
CA GLU A 174 23.39 -12.22 15.76
C GLU A 174 24.13 -13.56 15.94
N GLU A 175 24.93 -13.67 17.00
CA GLU A 175 25.41 -14.96 17.49
C GLU A 175 24.18 -15.67 18.08
N GLY A 176 23.76 -16.76 17.44
CA GLY A 176 22.44 -17.37 17.65
C GLY A 176 22.10 -17.77 19.08
#